data_AF-A0AA37QRY4-F1
#
_entry.id   AF-A0AA37QRY4-F1
#
_cell.length_a   1.000
_cell.length_b   1.000
_cell.length_c   1.000
_cell.angle_alpha   90.00
_cell.angle_beta   90.00
_cell.angle_gamma   90.00
#
_symmetry.space_group_name_H-M   'P 1'
#
loop_
_entity.id
_entity.type
_entity.pdbx_description
1 polymer ?
#
loop_
_entity_poly.entity_id
_entity_poly.type
_entity_poly.pdbx_seq_one_letter_code
_entity_poly.pdbx_strand_id
1 'polypeptide(L)'
;MHAAAERAGASIGSVYHFFRDKKQMLDALAERHDAELQPAFDRVLQRSDAEWADLSAPEIIEQLIGWAIRYFVRHPDALATLDLSDQTVHAEFKAVICRVMRARLGDELGPQAAATFDAVVLGTLLFTREQDPRSRDVVVAALPEMMATYLMALEAKRRPAKR
;
A
#
# COMPACT_ATOMS: atom_id res chain seq x y z
N MET A 1 -3.87 3.13 27.51
CA MET A 1 -3.18 4.32 28.06
C MET A 1 -2.08 3.90 29.03
N HIS A 2 -2.35 3.17 30.12
CA HIS A 2 -1.31 2.69 31.06
C HIS A 2 -0.14 1.94 30.41
N ALA A 3 -0.41 0.87 29.64
CA ALA A 3 0.65 0.12 28.96
C ALA A 3 1.44 0.97 27.95
N ALA A 4 0.82 1.98 27.33
CA ALA A 4 1.50 2.91 26.43
C ALA A 4 2.42 3.87 27.21
N ALA A 5 1.93 4.40 28.35
CA ALA A 5 2.71 5.26 29.24
C ALA A 5 3.94 4.53 29.78
N GLU A 6 3.76 3.30 30.26
CA GLU A 6 4.83 2.43 30.76
C GLU A 6 5.89 2.16 29.69
N ARG A 7 5.47 1.74 28.50
CA ARG A 7 6.39 1.51 27.36
C ARG A 7 7.12 2.77 26.90
N ALA A 8 6.50 3.93 27.04
CA ALA A 8 7.09 5.21 26.70
C ALA A 8 7.99 5.79 27.82
N GLY A 9 8.07 5.14 28.99
CA GLY A 9 8.75 5.69 30.16
C GLY A 9 8.10 6.98 30.69
N ALA A 10 6.83 7.21 30.36
CA ALA A 10 6.08 8.40 30.72
C ALA A 10 5.15 8.11 31.91
N SER A 11 4.88 9.13 32.73
CA SER A 11 3.84 9.02 33.74
C SER A 11 2.46 8.95 33.08
N ILE A 12 1.53 8.22 33.68
CA ILE A 12 0.14 8.17 33.19
C ILE A 12 -0.49 9.57 33.13
N GLY A 13 -0.16 10.45 34.08
CA GLY A 13 -0.61 11.84 34.09
C GLY A 13 -0.08 12.65 32.90
N SER A 14 1.17 12.43 32.48
CA SER A 14 1.73 13.04 31.27
C SER A 14 0.98 12.60 30.02
N VAL A 15 0.64 11.30 29.92
CA VAL A 15 -0.14 10.80 28.77
C VAL A 15 -1.54 11.44 28.73
N TYR A 16 -2.23 11.58 29.87
CA TYR A 16 -3.53 12.26 29.91
C TYR A 16 -3.47 13.76 29.62
N HIS A 17 -2.32 14.40 29.87
CA HIS A 17 -2.09 15.79 29.49
C HIS A 17 -2.09 15.97 27.95
N PHE A 18 -1.54 15.01 27.20
CA PHE A 18 -1.53 15.06 25.73
C PHE A 18 -2.76 14.42 25.09
N PHE A 19 -3.32 13.38 25.70
CA PHE A 19 -4.44 12.61 25.15
C PHE A 19 -5.51 12.39 26.20
N ARG A 20 -6.68 12.99 26.01
CA ARG A 20 -7.84 12.89 26.91
C ARG A 20 -8.32 11.45 27.10
N ASP A 21 -8.20 10.63 26.06
CA ASP A 21 -8.68 9.25 26.03
C ASP A 21 -7.87 8.40 25.03
N LYS A 22 -8.15 7.09 25.02
CA LYS A 22 -7.49 6.14 24.11
C LYS A 22 -7.81 6.43 22.64
N LYS A 23 -9.01 6.94 22.34
CA LYS A 23 -9.41 7.24 20.97
C LYS A 23 -8.56 8.38 20.42
N GLN A 24 -8.40 9.47 21.16
CA GLN A 24 -7.56 10.60 20.74
C GLN A 24 -6.10 10.20 20.54
N MET A 25 -5.56 9.28 21.36
CA MET A 25 -4.22 8.75 21.15
C MET A 25 -4.10 7.92 19.86
N LEU A 26 -5.13 7.13 19.53
CA LEU A 26 -5.17 6.36 18.28
C LEU A 26 -5.41 7.25 17.06
N ASP A 27 -6.25 8.28 17.19
CA ASP A 27 -6.47 9.29 16.15
C ASP A 27 -5.15 10.01 15.84
N ALA A 28 -4.40 10.44 16.86
CA ALA A 28 -3.09 11.07 16.67
C ALA A 28 -2.03 10.12 16.07
N LEU A 29 -2.12 8.83 16.37
CA LEU A 29 -1.27 7.81 15.74
C LEU A 29 -1.60 7.65 14.25
N ALA A 30 -2.89 7.63 13.90
CA ALA A 30 -3.37 7.58 12.52
C ALA A 30 -2.90 8.82 11.74
N GLU A 31 -3.12 10.02 12.29
CA GLU A 31 -2.69 11.30 11.70
C GLU A 31 -1.18 11.32 11.41
N ARG A 32 -0.37 10.76 12.31
CA ARG A 32 1.08 10.63 12.08
C ARG A 32 1.39 9.75 10.87
N HIS A 33 0.74 8.59 10.76
CA HIS A 33 0.97 7.70 9.64
C HIS A 33 0.44 8.27 8.33
N ASP A 34 -0.69 8.97 8.34
CA ASP A 34 -1.21 9.69 7.18
C ASP A 34 -0.21 10.74 6.71
N ALA A 35 0.35 11.54 7.62
CA ALA A 35 1.37 12.53 7.29
C ALA A 35 2.66 11.92 6.71
N GLU A 36 3.07 10.74 7.18
CA GLU A 36 4.22 10.01 6.63
C GLU A 36 3.94 9.44 5.24
N LEU A 37 2.70 9.00 4.97
CA LEU A 37 2.31 8.40 3.70
C LEU A 37 1.90 9.40 2.63
N GLN A 38 1.37 10.56 3.03
CA GLN A 38 0.82 11.57 2.12
C GLN A 38 1.77 11.93 0.96
N PRO A 39 3.08 12.18 1.18
CA PRO A 39 3.97 12.53 0.08
C PRO A 39 4.14 11.41 -0.95
N ALA A 40 4.03 10.14 -0.53
CA ALA A 40 4.11 9.00 -1.43
C ALA A 40 2.80 8.83 -2.23
N PHE A 41 1.65 8.98 -1.58
CA PHE A 41 0.35 9.00 -2.26
C PHE A 41 0.25 10.13 -3.27
N ASP A 42 0.63 11.36 -2.90
CA ASP A 42 0.60 12.52 -3.79
C ASP A 42 1.44 12.28 -5.04
N ARG A 43 2.66 11.74 -4.90
CA ARG A 43 3.50 11.36 -6.04
C ARG A 43 2.83 10.36 -6.96
N VAL A 44 2.13 9.37 -6.41
CA VAL A 44 1.43 8.35 -7.20
C VAL A 44 0.22 8.95 -7.92
N LEU A 45 -0.58 9.77 -7.23
CA LEU A 45 -1.81 10.37 -7.72
C LEU A 45 -1.57 11.40 -8.82
N GLN A 46 -0.58 12.28 -8.60
CA GLN A 46 -0.26 13.40 -9.49
C GLN A 46 0.50 13.00 -10.75
N ARG A 47 1.09 11.81 -10.78
CA ARG A 47 1.89 11.36 -11.91
C ARG A 47 1.01 11.04 -13.12
N SER A 48 1.38 11.60 -14.26
CA SER A 48 0.62 11.51 -15.51
C SER A 48 0.71 10.14 -16.17
N ASP A 49 -0.25 9.83 -17.04
CA ASP A 49 -0.26 8.56 -17.78
C ASP A 49 0.97 8.39 -18.68
N ALA A 50 1.51 9.49 -19.22
CA ALA A 50 2.73 9.47 -20.03
C ALA A 50 3.97 9.07 -19.19
N GLU A 51 4.09 9.62 -17.98
CA GLU A 51 5.16 9.26 -17.05
C GLU A 51 5.03 7.81 -16.56
N TRP A 52 3.81 7.30 -16.38
CA TRP A 52 3.58 5.88 -16.10
C TRP A 52 3.94 4.99 -17.29
N ALA A 53 3.64 5.43 -18.51
CA ALA A 53 3.91 4.67 -19.73
C ALA A 53 5.40 4.51 -20.04
N ASP A 54 6.25 5.44 -19.60
CA ASP A 54 7.69 5.43 -19.85
C ASP A 54 8.47 4.48 -18.92
N LEU A 55 7.90 4.14 -17.76
CA LEU A 55 8.54 3.22 -16.83
C LEU A 55 8.66 1.80 -17.38
N SER A 56 9.55 1.00 -16.79
CA SER A 56 9.52 -0.46 -16.90
C SER A 56 8.49 -1.07 -15.94
N ALA A 57 8.08 -2.32 -16.18
CA ALA A 57 7.16 -3.02 -15.29
C ALA A 57 7.65 -3.11 -13.82
N PRO A 58 8.94 -3.42 -13.53
CA PRO A 58 9.46 -3.36 -12.16
C PRO A 58 9.32 -1.97 -11.52
N GLU A 59 9.64 -0.90 -12.26
CA GLU A 59 9.53 0.46 -11.73
C GLU A 59 8.08 0.86 -11.47
N ILE A 60 7.13 0.42 -12.30
CA ILE A 60 5.70 0.63 -12.03
C ILE A 60 5.30 -0.02 -10.72
N ILE A 61 5.61 -1.31 -10.56
CA ILE A 61 5.20 -2.04 -9.35
C ILE A 61 5.82 -1.39 -8.11
N GLU A 62 7.11 -1.04 -8.19
CA GLU A 62 7.81 -0.40 -7.10
C GLU A 62 7.21 0.96 -6.71
N GLN A 63 6.94 1.83 -7.69
CA GLN A 63 6.43 3.18 -7.46
C GLN A 63 4.92 3.22 -7.18
N LEU A 64 4.14 2.27 -7.70
CA LEU A 64 2.69 2.24 -7.48
C LEU A 64 2.34 1.56 -6.16
N ILE A 65 2.98 0.42 -5.83
CA ILE A 65 2.52 -0.49 -4.77
C ILE A 65 3.64 -0.87 -3.78
N GLY A 66 4.87 -1.08 -4.28
CA GLY A 66 5.95 -1.67 -3.49
C GLY A 66 6.29 -0.88 -2.23
N TRP A 67 6.25 0.45 -2.31
CA TRP A 67 6.50 1.32 -1.15
C TRP A 67 5.44 1.16 -0.06
N ALA A 68 4.16 1.05 -0.44
CA ALA A 68 3.05 0.93 0.50
C ALA A 68 3.13 -0.38 1.27
N ILE A 69 3.38 -1.50 0.57
CA ILE A 69 3.58 -2.81 1.20
C ILE A 69 4.72 -2.74 2.23
N ARG A 70 5.88 -2.18 1.85
CA ARG A 70 7.03 -2.08 2.76
C ARG A 70 6.74 -1.21 3.97
N TYR A 71 5.99 -0.12 3.79
CA TYR A 71 5.62 0.75 4.90
C TYR A 71 4.75 0.00 5.92
N PHE A 72 3.64 -0.62 5.51
CA PHE A 72 2.74 -1.32 6.43
C PHE A 72 3.39 -2.55 7.08
N VAL A 73 4.37 -3.17 6.44
CA VAL A 73 5.16 -4.26 7.02
C VAL A 73 6.09 -3.77 8.14
N ARG A 74 6.71 -2.60 7.97
CA ARG A 74 7.56 -1.96 8.99
C ARG A 74 6.75 -1.32 10.12
N HIS A 75 5.55 -0.86 9.81
CA HIS A 75 4.64 -0.15 10.72
C HIS A 75 3.33 -0.93 10.87
N PRO A 76 3.33 -2.06 11.59
CA PRO A 76 2.10 -2.86 11.79
C PRO A 76 1.04 -2.08 12.59
N ASP A 77 1.45 -1.10 13.38
CA ASP A 77 0.59 -0.13 14.06
C ASP A 77 -0.14 0.80 13.07
N ALA A 78 0.52 1.20 11.97
CA ALA A 78 -0.13 1.94 10.88
C ALA A 78 -1.25 1.13 10.24
N LEU A 79 -1.06 -0.18 10.09
CA LEU A 79 -2.10 -1.05 9.56
C LEU A 79 -3.26 -1.22 10.55
N ALA A 80 -3.02 -1.13 11.86
CA ALA A 80 -4.06 -1.18 12.87
C ALA A 80 -4.87 0.12 12.98
N THR A 81 -4.27 1.26 12.62
CA THR A 81 -4.96 2.54 12.48
C THR A 81 -5.60 2.74 11.12
N LEU A 82 -5.11 2.04 10.09
CA LEU A 82 -5.73 2.03 8.78
C LEU A 82 -7.10 1.35 8.87
N ASP A 83 -8.14 2.16 8.69
CA ASP A 83 -9.48 1.63 8.51
C ASP A 83 -9.59 1.02 7.10
N LEU A 84 -9.28 -0.27 6.98
CA LEU A 84 -9.49 -1.01 5.73
C LEU A 84 -10.96 -1.05 5.30
N SER A 85 -11.90 -0.66 6.19
CA SER A 85 -13.31 -0.48 5.85
C SER A 85 -13.65 0.94 5.39
N ASP A 86 -12.73 1.91 5.54
CA ASP A 86 -12.82 3.21 4.89
C ASP A 86 -12.67 3.02 3.37
N GLN A 87 -13.83 2.99 2.72
CA GLN A 87 -13.93 2.72 1.30
C GLN A 87 -13.34 3.86 0.46
N THR A 88 -13.11 5.04 1.01
CA THR A 88 -12.69 6.22 0.26
C THR A 88 -11.24 6.09 -0.19
N VAL A 89 -10.32 5.91 0.76
CA VAL A 89 -8.88 5.78 0.47
C VAL A 89 -8.59 4.54 -0.37
N HIS A 90 -9.25 3.42 -0.04
CA HIS A 90 -9.13 2.20 -0.83
C HIS A 90 -9.64 2.40 -2.27
N ALA A 91 -10.77 3.09 -2.47
CA ALA A 91 -11.31 3.38 -3.79
C ALA A 91 -10.40 4.30 -4.61
N GLU A 92 -9.80 5.33 -3.99
CA GLU A 92 -8.86 6.23 -4.66
C GLU A 92 -7.62 5.47 -5.14
N PHE A 93 -7.01 4.66 -4.27
CA PHE A 93 -5.84 3.87 -4.64
C PHE A 93 -6.17 2.86 -5.75
N LYS A 94 -7.30 2.16 -5.62
CA LYS A 94 -7.82 1.25 -6.65
C LYS A 94 -8.07 1.96 -7.98
N ALA A 95 -8.58 3.20 -7.96
CA ALA A 95 -8.79 3.99 -9.16
C ALA A 95 -7.47 4.31 -9.86
N VAL A 96 -6.39 4.59 -9.11
CA VAL A 96 -5.05 4.79 -9.70
C VAL A 96 -4.53 3.50 -10.32
N ILE A 97 -4.64 2.35 -9.62
CA ILE A 97 -4.24 1.06 -10.18
C ILE A 97 -5.01 0.81 -11.49
N CYS A 98 -6.32 1.04 -11.51
CA CYS A 98 -7.14 0.90 -12.71
C CYS A 98 -6.66 1.80 -13.85
N ARG A 99 -6.38 3.08 -13.56
CA ARG A 99 -5.87 4.06 -14.54
C ARG A 99 -4.55 3.59 -15.15
N VAL A 100 -3.57 3.25 -14.31
CA VAL A 100 -2.23 2.83 -14.75
C VAL A 100 -2.31 1.54 -15.58
N MET A 101 -3.08 0.55 -15.12
CA MET A 101 -3.20 -0.72 -15.84
C MET A 101 -3.94 -0.58 -17.16
N ARG A 102 -4.97 0.27 -17.26
CA ARG A 102 -5.63 0.58 -18.54
C ARG A 102 -4.68 1.26 -19.52
N ALA A 103 -3.92 2.25 -19.07
CA ALA A 103 -2.91 2.91 -19.93
C ALA A 103 -1.88 1.88 -20.46
N ARG A 104 -1.44 0.96 -19.60
CA ARG A 104 -0.41 -0.04 -19.92
C ARG A 104 -0.86 -1.26 -20.69
N LEU A 105 -2.09 -1.72 -20.48
CA LEU A 105 -2.56 -2.99 -21.01
C LEU A 105 -3.78 -2.85 -21.94
N GLY A 106 -4.33 -1.65 -22.07
CA GLY A 106 -5.57 -1.40 -22.80
C GLY A 106 -6.81 -1.86 -22.04
N ASP A 107 -7.98 -1.67 -22.64
CA ASP A 107 -9.27 -1.93 -21.99
C ASP A 107 -9.62 -3.41 -21.85
N GLU A 108 -8.98 -4.29 -22.64
CA GLU A 108 -9.21 -5.74 -22.55
C GLU A 108 -8.50 -6.36 -21.33
N LEU A 109 -7.20 -6.09 -21.16
CA LEU A 109 -6.37 -6.70 -20.11
C LEU A 109 -6.21 -5.82 -18.87
N GLY A 110 -6.29 -4.51 -19.01
CA GLY A 110 -6.05 -3.54 -17.94
C GLY A 110 -6.97 -3.70 -16.72
N PRO A 111 -8.30 -3.77 -16.89
CA PRO A 111 -9.22 -3.94 -15.77
C PRO A 111 -8.99 -5.23 -14.97
N GLN A 112 -8.71 -6.34 -15.66
CA GLN A 112 -8.41 -7.62 -15.01
C GLN A 112 -7.10 -7.56 -14.23
N ALA A 113 -6.05 -6.97 -14.82
CA ALA A 113 -4.78 -6.79 -14.14
C ALA A 113 -4.94 -5.91 -12.90
N ALA A 114 -5.70 -4.82 -13.00
CA ALA A 114 -5.97 -3.92 -11.89
C ALA A 114 -6.67 -4.62 -10.73
N ALA A 115 -7.74 -5.39 -11.01
CA ALA A 115 -8.43 -6.18 -9.99
C ALA A 115 -7.51 -7.23 -9.34
N THR A 116 -6.61 -7.83 -10.13
CA THR A 116 -5.63 -8.80 -9.63
C THR A 116 -4.62 -8.13 -8.68
N PHE A 117 -4.05 -6.99 -9.07
CA PHE A 117 -3.12 -6.25 -8.22
C PHE A 117 -3.79 -5.74 -6.94
N ASP A 118 -5.00 -5.18 -7.05
CA ASP A 118 -5.80 -4.74 -5.90
C ASP A 118 -6.03 -5.88 -4.88
N ALA A 119 -6.42 -7.06 -5.36
CA ALA A 119 -6.62 -8.25 -4.52
C ALA A 119 -5.30 -8.72 -3.87
N VAL A 120 -4.19 -8.74 -4.61
CA VAL A 120 -2.88 -9.11 -4.07
C VAL A 120 -2.43 -8.13 -3.00
N VAL A 121 -2.62 -6.82 -3.21
CA VAL A 121 -2.27 -5.79 -2.22
C VAL A 121 -3.10 -5.96 -0.96
N LEU A 122 -4.43 -6.02 -1.09
CA LEU A 122 -5.31 -6.18 0.07
C LEU A 122 -5.01 -7.48 0.82
N GLY A 123 -4.85 -8.59 0.10
CA GLY A 123 -4.48 -9.88 0.67
C GLY A 123 -3.12 -9.84 1.39
N THR A 124 -2.15 -9.11 0.85
CA THR A 124 -0.83 -8.93 1.48
C THR A 124 -0.96 -8.16 2.79
N LEU A 125 -1.71 -7.05 2.80
CA LEU A 125 -1.92 -6.27 4.02
C LEU A 125 -2.61 -7.13 5.09
N LEU A 126 -3.66 -7.87 4.73
CA LEU A 126 -4.32 -8.79 5.66
C LEU A 126 -3.38 -9.90 6.15
N PHE A 127 -2.60 -10.51 5.26
CA PHE A 127 -1.61 -11.53 5.60
C PHE A 127 -0.59 -11.03 6.62
N THR A 128 -0.14 -9.77 6.50
CA THR A 128 0.85 -9.19 7.43
C THR A 128 0.33 -9.02 8.86
N ARG A 129 -0.99 -9.07 9.10
CA ARG A 129 -1.58 -8.97 10.45
C ARG A 129 -1.42 -10.24 11.29
N GLU A 130 -1.36 -11.41 10.65
CA GLU A 130 -1.59 -12.69 11.33
C GLU A 130 -0.35 -13.56 11.49
N GLN A 131 0.80 -13.14 10.94
CA GLN A 131 1.95 -14.02 10.74
C GLN A 131 3.19 -13.65 11.57
N ASP A 132 4.03 -14.67 11.82
CA ASP A 132 5.36 -14.49 12.39
C ASP A 132 6.20 -13.53 11.52
N PRO A 133 6.94 -12.57 12.12
CA PRO A 133 7.70 -11.57 11.38
C PRO A 133 8.66 -12.14 10.33
N ARG A 134 9.29 -13.31 10.57
CA ARG A 134 10.25 -13.88 9.61
C ARG A 134 9.55 -14.42 8.37
N SER A 135 8.46 -15.15 8.55
CA SER A 135 7.66 -15.68 7.44
C SER A 135 7.04 -14.55 6.62
N ARG A 136 6.57 -13.50 7.29
CA ARG A 136 6.03 -12.30 6.67
C ARG A 136 7.06 -11.59 5.78
N ASP A 137 8.27 -11.36 6.29
CA ASP A 137 9.29 -10.61 5.57
C ASP A 137 9.76 -11.33 4.30
N VAL A 138 9.84 -12.67 4.33
CA VAL A 138 10.16 -13.49 3.14
C VAL A 138 9.10 -13.33 2.05
N VAL A 139 7.81 -13.46 2.41
CA VAL A 139 6.71 -13.32 1.44
C VAL A 139 6.67 -11.91 0.86
N VAL A 140 6.75 -10.90 1.72
CA VAL A 140 6.71 -9.49 1.32
C VAL A 140 7.86 -9.12 0.38
N ALA A 141 9.06 -9.65 0.61
CA ALA A 141 10.22 -9.39 -0.23
C ALA A 141 10.03 -9.91 -1.67
N ALA A 142 9.31 -11.02 -1.85
CA ALA A 142 9.09 -11.64 -3.16
C ALA A 142 7.96 -10.97 -3.97
N LEU A 143 7.03 -10.27 -3.33
CA LEU A 143 5.81 -9.76 -3.98
C LEU A 143 6.07 -8.74 -5.10
N PRO A 144 6.96 -7.74 -4.97
CA PRO A 144 7.22 -6.80 -6.06
C PRO A 144 7.74 -7.49 -7.33
N GLU A 145 8.65 -8.45 -7.18
CA GLU A 145 9.20 -9.20 -8.32
C GLU A 145 8.14 -10.08 -8.98
N MET A 146 7.32 -10.78 -8.18
CA MET A 146 6.20 -11.58 -8.67
C MET A 146 5.20 -10.72 -9.46
N MET A 147 4.81 -9.57 -8.92
CA MET A 147 3.89 -8.64 -9.56
C MET A 147 4.47 -8.04 -10.85
N ALA A 148 5.77 -7.71 -10.86
CA ALA A 148 6.45 -7.18 -12.03
C ALA A 148 6.52 -8.23 -13.15
N THR A 149 6.86 -9.47 -12.80
CA THR A 149 6.90 -10.60 -13.74
C THR A 149 5.52 -10.85 -14.35
N TYR A 150 4.46 -10.79 -13.52
CA TYR A 150 3.08 -10.91 -13.99
C TYR A 150 2.72 -9.79 -14.98
N LEU A 151 3.07 -8.53 -14.68
CA LEU A 151 2.84 -7.39 -15.57
C LEU A 151 3.56 -7.57 -16.91
N MET A 152 4.84 -7.95 -16.89
CA MET A 152 5.62 -8.20 -18.11
C MET A 152 4.99 -9.29 -18.98
N ALA A 153 4.48 -10.36 -18.37
CA ALA A 153 3.79 -11.42 -19.10
C ALA A 153 2.49 -10.94 -19.77
N LEU A 154 1.75 -10.01 -19.14
CA LEU A 154 0.57 -9.40 -19.74
C LEU A 154 0.92 -8.44 -20.87
N GLU A 155 1.98 -7.64 -20.72
CA GLU A 155 2.49 -6.73 -21.76
C GLU A 155 2.93 -7.52 -23.01
N ALA A 156 3.57 -8.68 -22.81
CA ALA A 156 3.96 -9.58 -23.90
C ALA A 156 2.75 -10.17 -24.64
N LYS A 157 1.64 -10.44 -23.95
CA LYS A 157 0.38 -10.89 -24.58
C LYS A 157 -0.31 -9.77 -25.37
N ARG A 158 -0.20 -8.52 -24.92
CA ARG A 158 -0.76 -7.34 -25.60
C ARG A 158 -0.05 -7.07 -26.92
N ARG A 159 1.28 -7.21 -26.99
CA ARG A 159 2.01 -7.10 -28.26
C ARG A 159 1.67 -8.33 -29.09
N PRO A 160 0.96 -8.22 -30.22
CA PRO A 160 0.71 -9.39 -31.06
C PRO A 160 2.07 -9.98 -31.42
N ALA A 161 2.22 -11.30 -31.22
CA ALA A 161 3.37 -12.04 -31.73
C ALA A 161 3.51 -11.66 -33.20
N LYS A 162 4.60 -10.98 -33.55
CA LYS A 162 4.91 -10.65 -34.95
C LYS A 162 4.84 -11.98 -35.72
N ARG A 163 3.83 -12.11 -36.57
CA ARG A 163 3.73 -13.18 -37.56
C ARG A 163 4.88 -13.05 -38.55
#